data_AF-A0A9P0GQJ8-F1
#
_entry.id   AF-A0A9P0GQJ8-F1
#
_cell.length_a   1.000
_cell.length_b   1.000
_cell.length_c   1.000
_cell.angle_alpha   90.00
_cell.angle_beta   90.00
_cell.angle_gamma   90.00
#
_symmetry.space_group_name_H-M   'P 1'
#
loop_
_entity.id
_entity.type
_entity.pdbx_description
1 polymer ?
#
loop_
_entity_poly.entity_id
_entity_poly.type
_entity_poly.pdbx_seq_one_letter_code
_entity_poly.pdbx_strand_id
1 'polypeptide(L)'
;MDCVNGQPTICQCKEEHANIIDFLKDRVDSVYSFRDRYFENHKIEEAINKHEEIGKLLSDTLIVFNEHEHLISDTTRARYNYLKGKLLNVVPKYNKDAESLLSKSIKLDPKLVDAWNELGECYWKNDDLRKSVNCFEGALKEKKNKYSLRNLSMLARQEESKSREDRIKNIEKGVNYAKEAVQLDPQDGLSWAILGNAHLSSFFGIQQNPKILKQCLSAYSQAEKDFIAKSTPDLHYNKGITLKYEEEFKLALESFNEASLYDPTWEPPRIKEKQLVKYLTDIKEFVSTSGKMKAKRLTQILQSIDSRLLGPYNGGSYTSSNGQTVKLEDVKLDDLKAGTNEEKVVVGKVVCSVRNEDTVPFTFCMVDKSSTCVVVTIFNLADGKGVIIGDSVAIPEPYVTDVDFNYKDIDYKFRLIRVETPVILVVNGKKVGRELQAGVQLSIFKKFE
;
A
#
# COMPACT_ATOMS: atom_id res chain seq x y z
N MET A 1 59.81 -30.31 13.41
CA MET A 1 59.28 -31.03 14.58
C MET A 1 59.05 -29.93 15.60
N ASP A 2 57.84 -29.44 15.81
CA ASP A 2 56.69 -30.27 16.21
C ASP A 2 55.43 -30.09 15.37
N CYS A 3 54.71 -31.20 15.34
CA CYS A 3 53.64 -31.54 14.44
C CYS A 3 52.32 -30.86 14.81
N VAL A 4 51.66 -30.38 13.76
CA VAL A 4 50.22 -30.49 13.49
C VAL A 4 49.48 -31.41 14.47
N ASN A 5 48.62 -30.84 15.30
CA ASN A 5 47.47 -31.52 15.90
C ASN A 5 46.26 -30.60 15.78
N GLY A 6 45.83 -30.38 14.54
CA GLY A 6 44.47 -29.93 14.23
C GLY A 6 43.61 -31.17 14.07
N GLN A 7 43.13 -31.74 15.18
CA GLN A 7 42.03 -32.71 15.10
C GLN A 7 40.75 -31.93 14.81
N PRO A 8 39.94 -32.33 13.81
CA PRO A 8 38.60 -31.80 13.68
C PRO A 8 37.85 -32.13 14.97
N THR A 9 37.25 -31.11 15.59
CA THR A 9 36.35 -31.31 16.73
C THR A 9 35.14 -32.10 16.23
N ILE A 10 35.17 -33.41 16.48
CA ILE A 10 34.07 -34.32 16.14
C ILE A 10 32.87 -33.92 17.00
N CYS A 11 31.85 -33.35 16.35
CA CYS A 11 30.62 -32.94 16.99
C CYS A 11 29.73 -34.16 17.29
N GLN A 12 28.81 -34.04 18.25
CA GLN A 12 27.83 -35.07 18.61
C GLN A 12 26.87 -35.46 17.47
N CYS A 13 26.79 -34.66 16.40
CA CYS A 13 26.07 -34.97 15.16
C CYS A 13 26.80 -35.96 14.22
N LYS A 14 28.02 -36.40 14.57
CA LYS A 14 28.88 -37.32 13.80
C LYS A 14 29.36 -36.80 12.44
N GLU A 15 29.19 -35.51 12.13
CA GLU A 15 29.71 -34.87 10.93
C GLU A 15 31.04 -34.14 11.22
N GLU A 16 32.03 -34.28 10.34
CA GLU A 16 33.24 -33.44 10.36
C GLU A 16 32.92 -32.10 9.69
N HIS A 17 32.95 -31.01 10.45
CA HIS A 17 32.75 -29.67 9.90
C HIS A 17 34.11 -29.01 9.64
N ALA A 18 34.46 -28.79 8.37
CA ALA A 18 35.67 -28.06 8.00
C ALA A 18 35.66 -26.60 8.52
N ASN A 19 34.47 -25.99 8.66
CA ASN A 19 34.25 -24.71 9.31
C ASN A 19 32.84 -24.67 9.93
N ILE A 20 32.76 -24.63 11.26
CA ILE A 20 31.47 -24.64 11.99
C ILE A 20 30.59 -23.42 11.67
N ILE A 21 31.19 -22.27 11.38
CA ILE A 21 30.42 -21.06 11.05
C ILE A 21 29.73 -21.19 9.70
N ASP A 22 30.41 -21.78 8.71
CA ASP A 22 29.81 -21.98 7.38
C ASP A 22 28.67 -23.00 7.46
N PHE A 23 28.85 -24.09 8.23
CA PHE A 23 27.79 -25.05 8.51
C PHE A 23 26.56 -24.38 9.14
N LEU A 24 26.75 -23.61 10.22
CA LEU A 24 25.64 -22.92 10.89
C LEU A 24 24.99 -21.87 9.98
N LYS A 25 25.79 -21.19 9.15
CA LYS A 25 25.29 -20.24 8.16
C LYS A 25 24.38 -20.92 7.15
N ASP A 26 24.77 -22.08 6.61
CA ASP A 26 23.96 -22.81 5.64
C ASP A 26 22.62 -23.26 6.23
N ARG A 27 22.59 -23.61 7.53
CA ARG A 27 21.33 -23.90 8.24
C ARG A 27 20.44 -22.66 8.32
N VAL A 28 20.98 -21.49 8.71
CA VAL A 28 20.21 -20.23 8.77
C VAL A 28 19.72 -19.83 7.39
N ASP A 29 20.58 -19.89 6.38
CA ASP A 29 20.25 -19.56 5.00
C ASP A 29 19.15 -20.48 4.45
N SER A 30 19.13 -21.76 4.87
CA SER A 30 18.05 -22.71 4.54
C SER A 30 16.70 -22.29 5.14
N VAL A 31 16.67 -21.83 6.41
CA VAL A 31 15.42 -21.33 7.04
C VAL A 31 14.90 -20.08 6.33
N TYR A 32 15.79 -19.13 5.99
CA TYR A 32 15.41 -17.91 5.27
C TYR A 32 14.97 -18.22 3.83
N SER A 33 15.67 -19.12 3.13
CA SER A 33 15.27 -19.58 1.80
C SER A 33 13.90 -20.25 1.84
N PHE A 34 13.62 -21.08 2.86
CA PHE A 34 12.31 -21.68 3.06
C PHE A 34 11.22 -20.62 3.27
N ARG A 35 11.47 -19.60 4.10
CA ARG A 35 10.53 -18.50 4.36
C ARG A 35 10.25 -17.68 3.09
N ASP A 36 11.31 -17.23 2.42
CA ASP A 36 11.24 -16.25 1.34
C ASP A 36 10.84 -16.88 0.01
N ARG A 37 11.18 -18.16 -0.20
CA ARG A 37 10.89 -18.92 -1.43
C ARG A 37 9.90 -20.07 -1.18
N TYR A 38 9.08 -19.95 -0.13
CA TYR A 38 8.10 -20.96 0.27
C TYR A 38 7.26 -21.47 -0.92
N PHE A 39 6.75 -20.55 -1.73
CA PHE A 39 5.87 -20.83 -2.87
C PHE A 39 6.58 -21.38 -4.12
N GLU A 40 7.91 -21.59 -4.09
CA GLU A 40 8.59 -22.35 -5.16
C GLU A 40 8.30 -23.84 -5.06
N ASN A 41 8.12 -24.33 -3.82
CA ASN A 41 7.98 -25.75 -3.53
C ASN A 41 6.65 -26.09 -2.85
N HIS A 42 5.84 -25.09 -2.49
CA HIS A 42 4.52 -25.27 -1.89
C HIS A 42 3.46 -24.58 -2.73
N LYS A 43 2.28 -25.16 -2.77
CA LYS A 43 1.13 -24.55 -3.44
C LYS A 43 0.53 -23.44 -2.59
N ILE A 44 -0.25 -22.58 -3.23
CA ILE A 44 -0.87 -21.43 -2.55
C ILE A 44 -1.85 -21.86 -1.44
N GLU A 45 -2.48 -23.03 -1.57
CA GLU A 45 -3.39 -23.59 -0.56
C GLU A 45 -2.65 -23.96 0.74
N GLU A 46 -1.34 -24.17 0.67
CA GLU A 46 -0.48 -24.50 1.82
C GLU A 46 0.01 -23.24 2.56
N ALA A 47 -0.37 -22.04 2.11
CA ALA A 47 0.05 -20.77 2.73
C ALA A 47 -0.35 -20.68 4.23
N ILE A 48 -1.46 -21.31 4.62
CA ILE A 48 -1.95 -21.32 6.01
C ILE A 48 -0.95 -21.99 6.98
N ASN A 49 -0.17 -22.95 6.49
CA ASN A 49 0.79 -23.72 7.30
C ASN A 49 2.16 -23.02 7.42
N LYS A 50 2.44 -22.04 6.54
CA LYS A 50 3.76 -21.42 6.37
C LYS A 50 4.37 -20.94 7.69
N HIS A 51 3.60 -20.23 8.50
CA HIS A 51 4.08 -19.68 9.77
C HIS A 51 4.44 -20.78 10.80
N GLU A 52 3.63 -21.83 10.88
CA GLU A 52 3.88 -22.96 11.77
C GLU A 52 5.15 -23.73 11.34
N GLU A 53 5.30 -23.98 10.04
CA GLU A 53 6.46 -24.68 9.49
C GLU A 53 7.76 -23.90 9.69
N ILE A 54 7.75 -22.59 9.46
CA ILE A 54 8.90 -21.71 9.78
C ILE A 54 9.23 -21.80 11.28
N GLY A 55 8.21 -21.85 12.16
CA GLY A 55 8.40 -21.99 13.60
C GLY A 55 9.06 -23.32 14.01
N LYS A 56 8.72 -24.42 13.33
CA LYS A 56 9.35 -25.74 13.52
C LYS A 56 10.81 -25.72 13.06
N LEU A 57 11.06 -25.26 11.83
CA LEU A 57 12.42 -25.10 11.26
C LEU A 57 13.32 -24.22 12.15
N LEU A 58 12.77 -23.12 12.67
CA LEU A 58 13.44 -22.26 13.63
C LEU A 58 13.85 -23.05 14.89
N SER A 59 12.92 -23.78 15.49
CA SER A 59 13.14 -24.54 16.72
C SER A 59 14.19 -25.63 16.54
N ASP A 60 14.08 -26.40 15.46
CA ASP A 60 15.01 -27.48 15.12
C ASP A 60 16.42 -26.93 14.85
N THR A 61 16.52 -25.82 14.11
CA THR A 61 17.80 -25.19 13.84
C THR A 61 18.41 -24.61 15.12
N LEU A 62 17.60 -24.10 16.05
CA LEU A 62 18.10 -23.58 17.32
C LEU A 62 18.71 -24.68 18.21
N ILE A 63 18.18 -25.91 18.16
CA ILE A 63 18.79 -27.07 18.82
C ILE A 63 20.20 -27.31 18.26
N VAL A 64 20.35 -27.31 16.94
CA VAL A 64 21.67 -27.45 16.27
C VAL A 64 22.64 -26.36 16.76
N PHE A 65 22.20 -25.10 16.85
CA PHE A 65 23.06 -24.03 17.38
C PHE A 65 23.53 -24.31 18.82
N ASN A 66 22.62 -24.74 19.70
CA ASN A 66 22.95 -25.03 21.09
C ASN A 66 23.93 -26.20 21.23
N GLU A 67 23.76 -27.26 20.45
CA GLU A 67 24.67 -28.41 20.44
C GLU A 67 26.09 -28.04 20.02
N HIS A 68 26.24 -27.08 19.10
CA HIS A 68 27.54 -26.69 18.55
C HIS A 68 28.17 -25.48 19.26
N GLU A 69 27.52 -24.92 20.29
CA GLU A 69 28.00 -23.70 20.97
C GLU A 69 29.37 -23.88 21.64
N HIS A 70 29.66 -25.10 22.12
CA HIS A 70 30.95 -25.45 22.74
C HIS A 70 32.14 -25.45 21.76
N LEU A 71 31.87 -25.45 20.45
CA LEU A 71 32.88 -25.43 19.39
C LEU A 71 33.26 -24.01 18.97
N ILE A 72 32.60 -22.99 19.51
CA ILE A 72 32.76 -21.59 19.09
C ILE A 72 33.94 -20.95 19.81
N SER A 73 34.94 -20.53 19.03
CA SER A 73 36.10 -19.77 19.49
C SER A 73 35.79 -18.28 19.66
N ASP A 74 36.67 -17.55 20.34
CA ASP A 74 36.54 -16.10 20.49
C ASP A 74 36.58 -15.38 19.13
N THR A 75 37.38 -15.87 18.19
CA THR A 75 37.49 -15.31 16.83
C THR A 75 36.24 -15.51 15.98
N THR A 76 35.44 -16.52 16.26
CA THR A 76 34.20 -16.85 15.52
C THR A 76 32.93 -16.43 16.26
N ARG A 77 33.06 -16.00 17.52
CA ARG A 77 31.95 -15.62 18.41
C ARG A 77 31.05 -14.53 17.84
N ALA A 78 31.62 -13.51 17.17
CA ALA A 78 30.84 -12.45 16.55
C ALA A 78 29.88 -13.02 15.50
N ARG A 79 30.40 -13.81 14.55
CA ARG A 79 29.61 -14.45 13.49
C ARG A 79 28.59 -15.44 14.04
N TYR A 80 28.95 -16.23 15.06
CA TYR A 80 28.00 -17.12 15.72
C TYR A 80 26.82 -16.36 16.34
N ASN A 81 27.11 -15.29 17.10
CA ASN A 81 26.08 -14.45 17.71
C ASN A 81 25.17 -13.81 16.65
N TYR A 82 25.76 -13.32 15.55
CA TYR A 82 25.01 -12.82 14.40
C TYR A 82 24.07 -13.88 13.84
N LEU A 83 24.58 -15.07 13.51
CA LEU A 83 23.78 -16.12 12.88
C LEU A 83 22.65 -16.62 13.80
N LYS A 84 22.94 -16.84 15.09
CA LYS A 84 21.93 -17.24 16.08
C LYS A 84 20.89 -16.14 16.29
N GLY A 85 21.32 -14.88 16.33
CA GLY A 85 20.43 -13.72 16.41
C GLY A 85 19.53 -13.58 15.18
N LYS A 86 20.10 -13.71 13.97
CA LYS A 86 19.38 -13.71 12.69
C LYS A 86 18.34 -14.84 12.63
N LEU A 87 18.70 -16.03 13.09
CA LEU A 87 17.78 -17.16 13.18
C LEU A 87 16.58 -16.82 14.06
N LEU A 88 16.82 -16.34 15.29
CA LEU A 88 15.75 -15.92 16.21
C LEU A 88 14.92 -14.75 15.69
N ASN A 89 15.45 -13.97 14.74
CA ASN A 89 14.78 -12.87 14.07
C ASN A 89 13.98 -13.31 12.82
N VAL A 90 13.92 -14.60 12.47
CA VAL A 90 13.27 -15.02 11.22
C VAL A 90 11.76 -14.78 11.18
N VAL A 91 11.11 -14.79 12.35
CA VAL A 91 9.66 -14.57 12.52
C VAL A 91 9.34 -13.08 12.74
N PRO A 92 8.10 -12.63 12.47
CA PRO A 92 7.72 -11.22 12.65
C PRO A 92 7.70 -10.73 14.10
N LYS A 93 7.57 -11.63 15.08
CA LYS A 93 7.48 -11.30 16.50
C LYS A 93 8.85 -10.89 17.06
N TYR A 94 8.89 -9.80 17.85
CA TYR A 94 10.10 -9.38 18.55
C TYR A 94 10.63 -10.47 19.50
N ASN A 95 11.96 -10.63 19.49
CA ASN A 95 12.68 -11.56 20.34
C ASN A 95 13.86 -10.85 21.03
N LYS A 96 13.81 -10.78 22.37
CA LYS A 96 14.84 -10.11 23.18
C LYS A 96 16.19 -10.82 23.15
N ASP A 97 16.21 -12.14 22.95
CA ASP A 97 17.46 -12.90 22.83
C ASP A 97 18.14 -12.61 21.48
N ALA A 98 17.35 -12.41 20.41
CA ALA A 98 17.86 -11.94 19.13
C ALA A 98 18.55 -10.57 19.30
N GLU A 99 17.89 -9.61 19.94
CA GLU A 99 18.46 -8.28 20.22
C GLU A 99 19.78 -8.39 20.99
N SER A 100 19.81 -9.21 22.05
CA SER A 100 20.99 -9.41 22.90
C SER A 100 22.17 -10.00 22.12
N LEU A 101 21.93 -11.03 21.31
CA LEU A 101 22.95 -11.68 20.50
C LEU A 101 23.47 -10.76 19.40
N LEU A 102 22.58 -10.10 18.66
CA LEU A 102 22.94 -9.16 17.60
C LEU A 102 23.73 -7.97 18.16
N SER A 103 23.33 -7.43 19.32
CA SER A 103 24.06 -6.38 20.03
C SER A 103 25.46 -6.81 20.46
N LYS A 104 25.64 -8.07 20.89
CA LYS A 104 26.96 -8.63 21.20
C LYS A 104 27.80 -8.81 19.92
N SER A 105 27.18 -9.24 18.83
CA SER A 105 27.85 -9.41 17.53
C SER A 105 28.48 -8.11 17.06
N ILE A 106 27.72 -7.01 17.01
CA ILE A 106 28.23 -5.72 16.53
C ILE A 106 29.31 -5.11 17.45
N LYS A 107 29.32 -5.47 18.74
CA LYS A 107 30.38 -5.04 19.67
C LYS A 107 31.70 -5.77 19.43
N LEU A 108 31.61 -7.06 19.06
CA LEU A 108 32.78 -7.89 18.77
C LEU A 108 33.33 -7.62 17.37
N ASP A 109 32.45 -7.40 16.39
CA ASP A 109 32.82 -7.05 15.02
C ASP A 109 31.91 -5.92 14.48
N PRO A 110 32.29 -4.65 14.67
CA PRO A 110 31.53 -3.50 14.18
C PRO A 110 31.42 -3.43 12.65
N LYS A 111 32.26 -4.14 11.89
CA LYS A 111 32.26 -4.13 10.42
C LYS A 111 31.27 -5.13 9.82
N LEU A 112 30.62 -5.95 10.65
CA LEU A 112 29.66 -6.94 10.21
C LEU A 112 28.31 -6.28 9.88
N VAL A 113 28.22 -5.76 8.65
CA VAL A 113 27.05 -5.02 8.11
C VAL A 113 25.74 -5.79 8.28
N ASP A 114 25.76 -7.10 8.07
CA ASP A 114 24.55 -7.92 8.21
C ASP A 114 24.04 -7.99 9.66
N ALA A 115 24.93 -7.94 10.66
CA ALA A 115 24.52 -7.91 12.05
C ALA A 115 23.86 -6.58 12.44
N TRP A 116 24.33 -5.46 11.88
CA TRP A 116 23.67 -4.16 12.03
C TRP A 116 22.27 -4.18 11.40
N ASN A 117 22.15 -4.76 10.20
CA ASN A 117 20.88 -4.88 9.50
C ASN A 117 19.86 -5.71 10.28
N GLU A 118 20.26 -6.88 10.76
CA GLU A 118 19.39 -7.74 11.57
C GLU A 118 19.01 -7.09 12.90
N LEU A 119 19.94 -6.37 13.55
CA LEU A 119 19.62 -5.62 14.77
C LEU A 119 18.62 -4.49 14.51
N GLY A 120 18.76 -3.82 13.37
CA GLY A 120 17.81 -2.81 12.91
C GLY A 120 16.41 -3.36 12.71
N GLU A 121 16.28 -4.54 12.07
CA GLU A 121 14.99 -5.23 11.92
C GLU A 121 14.44 -5.68 13.28
N CYS A 122 15.30 -6.16 14.18
CA CYS A 122 14.89 -6.56 15.54
C CYS A 122 14.32 -5.37 16.32
N TYR A 123 14.95 -4.19 16.25
CA TYR A 123 14.43 -2.96 16.86
C TYR A 123 13.15 -2.47 16.21
N TRP A 124 13.01 -2.64 14.89
CA TRP A 124 11.75 -2.37 14.19
C TRP A 124 10.62 -3.19 14.81
N LYS A 125 10.80 -4.51 14.96
CA LYS A 125 9.79 -5.41 15.52
C LYS A 125 9.42 -5.06 16.98
N ASN A 126 10.31 -4.36 17.68
CA ASN A 126 10.09 -3.84 19.03
C ASN A 126 9.49 -2.42 19.05
N ASP A 127 9.13 -1.86 17.90
CA ASP A 127 8.66 -0.46 17.71
C ASP A 127 9.68 0.61 18.18
N ASP A 128 10.95 0.25 18.37
CA ASP A 128 12.04 1.19 18.69
C ASP A 128 12.63 1.77 17.39
N LEU A 129 11.82 2.60 16.72
CA LEU A 129 12.14 3.14 15.40
C LEU A 129 13.45 3.93 15.39
N ARG A 130 13.78 4.63 16.47
CA ARG A 130 15.03 5.41 16.58
C ARG A 130 16.26 4.51 16.60
N LYS A 131 16.26 3.44 17.39
CA LYS A 131 17.39 2.50 17.37
C LYS A 131 17.47 1.74 16.05
N SER A 132 16.32 1.44 15.44
CA SER A 132 16.26 0.83 14.12
C SER A 132 16.97 1.70 13.06
N VAL A 133 16.64 3.00 12.98
CA VAL A 133 17.32 3.97 12.08
C VAL A 133 18.82 3.99 12.34
N ASN A 134 19.24 4.12 13.60
CA ASN A 134 20.67 4.17 13.95
C ASN A 134 21.43 2.92 13.47
N CYS A 135 20.81 1.73 13.55
CA CYS A 135 21.43 0.50 13.11
C CYS A 135 21.61 0.46 11.59
N PHE A 136 20.58 0.85 10.82
CA PHE A 136 20.67 0.89 9.36
C PHE A 136 21.62 1.97 8.85
N GLU A 137 21.65 3.14 9.49
CA GLU A 137 22.65 4.18 9.17
C GLU A 137 24.07 3.71 9.52
N GLY A 138 24.24 2.99 10.63
CA GLY A 138 25.50 2.32 10.98
C GLY A 138 25.95 1.32 9.91
N ALA A 139 25.05 0.45 9.45
CA ALA A 139 25.31 -0.49 8.37
C ALA A 139 25.77 0.21 7.07
N LEU A 140 25.13 1.33 6.72
CA LEU A 140 25.48 2.11 5.52
C LEU A 140 26.83 2.84 5.63
N LYS A 141 27.28 3.20 6.83
CA LYS A 141 28.62 3.77 7.05
C LYS A 141 29.72 2.76 6.75
N GLU A 142 29.50 1.49 7.10
CA GLU A 142 30.45 0.41 6.84
C GLU A 142 30.40 -0.04 5.37
N LYS A 143 29.20 -0.28 4.83
CA LYS A 143 29.01 -0.66 3.43
C LYS A 143 27.61 -0.32 2.93
N LYS A 144 27.56 0.47 1.85
CA LYS A 144 26.31 0.74 1.14
C LYS A 144 25.65 -0.57 0.67
N ASN A 145 24.39 -0.79 1.02
CA ASN A 145 23.65 -2.01 0.68
C ASN A 145 22.14 -1.75 0.53
N LYS A 146 21.47 -2.54 -0.30
CA LYS A 146 20.03 -2.39 -0.60
C LYS A 146 19.13 -2.68 0.61
N TYR A 147 19.54 -3.57 1.51
CA TYR A 147 18.74 -3.96 2.65
C TYR A 147 18.54 -2.79 3.63
N SER A 148 19.60 -2.09 4.03
CA SER A 148 19.49 -0.91 4.90
C SER A 148 18.69 0.21 4.23
N LEU A 149 18.92 0.46 2.94
CA LEU A 149 18.22 1.51 2.18
C LEU A 149 16.71 1.26 2.10
N ARG A 150 16.28 0.02 1.83
CA ARG A 150 14.85 -0.35 1.84
C ARG A 150 14.22 -0.07 3.20
N ASN A 151 14.88 -0.49 4.28
CA ASN A 151 14.35 -0.27 5.64
C ASN A 151 14.32 1.21 6.02
N LEU A 152 15.38 1.97 5.73
CA LEU A 152 15.39 3.41 5.96
C LEU A 152 14.33 4.15 5.13
N SER A 153 14.02 3.68 3.92
CA SER A 153 12.91 4.22 3.12
C SER A 153 11.57 4.06 3.83
N MET A 154 11.33 2.90 4.45
CA MET A 154 10.11 2.64 5.19
C MET A 154 10.06 3.45 6.49
N LEU A 155 11.14 3.48 7.29
CA LEU A 155 11.21 4.22 8.56
C LEU A 155 11.02 5.72 8.35
N ALA A 156 11.71 6.30 7.36
CA ALA A 156 11.64 7.73 7.09
C ALA A 156 10.21 8.19 6.82
N ARG A 157 9.35 7.33 6.24
CA ARG A 157 7.96 7.68 5.90
C ARG A 157 6.96 7.46 7.02
N GLN A 158 7.34 6.68 8.02
CA GLN A 158 6.56 6.43 9.24
C GLN A 158 6.97 7.36 10.38
N GLU A 159 8.10 8.06 10.25
CA GLU A 159 8.62 8.96 11.28
C GLU A 159 7.62 10.08 11.62
N GLU A 160 7.31 10.19 12.92
CA GLU A 160 6.46 11.23 13.47
C GLU A 160 6.99 12.62 13.09
N SER A 161 6.12 13.43 12.49
CA SER A 161 6.48 14.73 11.95
C SER A 161 5.83 15.83 12.78
N LYS A 162 6.61 16.85 13.18
CA LYS A 162 6.12 17.99 13.98
C LYS A 162 5.40 19.04 13.13
N SER A 163 5.66 19.04 11.82
CA SER A 163 5.12 20.00 10.86
C SER A 163 4.85 19.30 9.52
N ARG A 164 4.11 19.98 8.64
CA ARG A 164 3.88 19.50 7.28
C ARG A 164 5.18 19.48 6.48
N GLU A 165 6.04 20.46 6.68
CA GLU A 165 7.33 20.59 6.02
C GLU A 165 8.27 19.44 6.41
N ASP A 166 8.32 19.07 7.69
CA ASP A 166 9.11 17.92 8.15
C ASP A 166 8.57 16.62 7.55
N ARG A 167 7.25 16.48 7.47
CA ARG A 167 6.60 15.32 6.84
C ARG A 167 6.96 15.19 5.36
N ILE A 168 6.96 16.30 4.62
CA ILE A 168 7.35 16.31 3.21
C ILE A 168 8.81 15.87 3.07
N LYS A 169 9.72 16.44 3.87
CA LYS A 169 11.14 16.05 3.88
C LYS A 169 11.34 14.57 4.19
N ASN A 170 10.62 14.05 5.18
CA ASN A 170 10.64 12.65 5.58
C ASN A 170 10.19 11.73 4.43
N ILE A 171 9.14 12.12 3.71
CA ILE A 171 8.66 11.39 2.54
C ILE A 171 9.67 11.44 1.38
N GLU A 172 10.22 12.61 1.08
CA GLU A 172 11.25 12.78 0.03
C GLU A 172 12.51 11.96 0.36
N LYS A 173 12.96 11.97 1.61
CA LYS A 173 14.06 11.13 2.11
C LYS A 173 13.75 9.66 1.87
N GLY A 174 12.53 9.23 2.19
CA GLY A 174 12.07 7.86 1.94
C GLY A 174 12.08 7.46 0.47
N VAL A 175 11.62 8.35 -0.42
CA VAL A 175 11.67 8.14 -1.88
C VAL A 175 13.12 8.02 -2.38
N ASN A 176 14.03 8.86 -1.87
CA ASN A 176 15.44 8.82 -2.27
C ASN A 176 16.09 7.51 -1.86
N TYR A 177 15.90 7.05 -0.62
CA TYR A 177 16.41 5.75 -0.18
C TYR A 177 15.87 4.57 -1.02
N ALA A 178 14.59 4.58 -1.38
CA ALA A 178 14.02 3.54 -2.24
C ALA A 178 14.63 3.55 -3.65
N LYS A 179 14.83 4.73 -4.25
CA LYS A 179 15.50 4.88 -5.55
C LYS A 179 16.94 4.38 -5.49
N GLU A 180 17.67 4.72 -4.44
CA GLU A 180 19.04 4.24 -4.26
C GLU A 180 19.09 2.71 -4.09
N ALA A 181 18.13 2.11 -3.39
CA ALA A 181 18.04 0.64 -3.27
C ALA A 181 17.87 -0.03 -4.64
N VAL A 182 16.96 0.49 -5.48
CA VAL A 182 16.77 0.03 -6.87
C VAL A 182 18.00 0.25 -7.73
N GLN A 183 18.71 1.37 -7.55
CA GLN A 183 19.94 1.65 -8.31
C GLN A 183 21.07 0.65 -7.99
N LEU A 184 21.16 0.17 -6.74
CA LEU A 184 22.14 -0.85 -6.37
C LEU A 184 21.83 -2.21 -7.00
N ASP A 185 20.56 -2.55 -7.16
CA ASP A 185 20.13 -3.80 -7.79
C ASP A 185 18.76 -3.63 -8.49
N PRO A 186 18.75 -3.32 -9.80
CA PRO A 186 17.51 -3.15 -10.56
C PRO A 186 16.68 -4.43 -10.72
N GLN A 187 17.21 -5.60 -10.38
CA GLN A 187 16.49 -6.87 -10.41
C GLN A 187 15.83 -7.22 -9.07
N ASP A 188 16.14 -6.49 -7.99
CA ASP A 188 15.56 -6.73 -6.67
C ASP A 188 14.10 -6.25 -6.62
N GLY A 189 13.16 -7.18 -6.77
CA GLY A 189 11.73 -6.86 -6.73
C GLY A 189 11.27 -6.23 -5.42
N LEU A 190 11.90 -6.59 -4.29
CA LEU A 190 11.61 -5.97 -2.99
C LEU A 190 11.96 -4.48 -3.00
N SER A 191 13.09 -4.07 -3.61
CA SER A 191 13.43 -2.65 -3.76
C SER A 191 12.40 -1.90 -4.61
N TRP A 192 11.91 -2.53 -5.68
CA TRP A 192 10.83 -1.98 -6.50
C TRP A 192 9.51 -1.87 -5.74
N ALA A 193 9.15 -2.85 -4.91
CA ALA A 193 7.97 -2.80 -4.06
C ALA A 193 8.07 -1.63 -3.04
N ILE A 194 9.24 -1.46 -2.43
CA ILE A 194 9.50 -0.33 -1.53
C ILE A 194 9.45 1.01 -2.27
N LEU A 195 9.90 1.08 -3.53
CA LEU A 195 9.77 2.28 -4.36
C LEU A 195 8.32 2.58 -4.77
N GLY A 196 7.50 1.55 -5.01
CA GLY A 196 6.06 1.69 -5.20
C GLY A 196 5.40 2.29 -3.98
N ASN A 197 5.66 1.71 -2.80
CA ASN A 197 5.21 2.26 -1.52
C ASN A 197 5.72 3.72 -1.39
N ALA A 198 7.00 3.94 -1.70
CA ALA A 198 7.69 5.20 -2.02
C ALA A 198 6.77 6.30 -2.55
N HIS A 199 6.38 6.06 -3.78
CA HIS A 199 5.54 6.93 -4.58
C HIS A 199 4.13 7.05 -4.02
N LEU A 200 3.56 5.98 -3.45
CA LEU A 200 2.25 6.04 -2.81
C LEU A 200 2.21 7.04 -1.64
N SER A 201 3.23 7.01 -0.76
CA SER A 201 3.34 8.01 0.32
C SER A 201 3.57 9.42 -0.21
N SER A 202 4.36 9.57 -1.28
CA SER A 202 4.57 10.87 -1.94
C SER A 202 3.28 11.45 -2.51
N PHE A 203 2.49 10.61 -3.17
CA PHE A 203 1.20 10.99 -3.76
C PHE A 203 0.22 11.51 -2.71
N PHE A 204 0.00 10.77 -1.62
CA PHE A 204 -0.96 11.17 -0.60
C PHE A 204 -0.39 12.15 0.45
N GLY A 205 0.93 12.24 0.60
CA GLY A 205 1.57 13.01 1.66
C GLY A 205 2.12 14.37 1.22
N ILE A 206 2.51 14.52 -0.05
CA ILE A 206 3.06 15.75 -0.60
C ILE A 206 2.03 16.42 -1.50
N GLN A 207 1.73 15.76 -2.62
CA GLN A 207 0.82 16.26 -3.65
C GLN A 207 0.30 15.09 -4.49
N GLN A 208 -1.01 15.05 -4.69
CA GLN A 208 -1.69 14.05 -5.52
C GLN A 208 -1.46 14.30 -7.01
N ASN A 209 -0.22 14.12 -7.46
CA ASN A 209 0.14 14.24 -8.87
C ASN A 209 -0.09 12.89 -9.57
N PRO A 210 -0.95 12.80 -10.61
CA PRO A 210 -1.21 11.56 -11.33
C PRO A 210 0.05 10.87 -11.89
N LYS A 211 1.10 11.65 -12.20
CA LYS A 211 2.39 11.09 -12.63
C LYS A 211 3.05 10.22 -11.56
N ILE A 212 2.96 10.62 -10.29
CA ILE A 212 3.54 9.86 -9.16
C ILE A 212 2.79 8.55 -8.99
N LEU A 213 1.46 8.56 -9.18
CA LEU A 213 0.65 7.36 -9.07
C LEU A 213 0.93 6.36 -10.21
N LYS A 214 1.16 6.85 -11.43
CA LYS A 214 1.69 6.02 -12.53
C LYS A 214 3.06 5.42 -12.21
N GLN A 215 3.95 6.19 -11.59
CA GLN A 215 5.25 5.68 -11.13
C GLN A 215 5.09 4.60 -10.05
N CYS A 216 4.14 4.78 -9.12
CA CYS A 216 3.78 3.79 -8.09
C CYS A 216 3.37 2.45 -8.73
N LEU A 217 2.36 2.47 -9.61
CA LEU A 217 1.87 1.26 -10.29
C LEU A 217 2.95 0.62 -11.17
N SER A 218 3.76 1.42 -11.86
CA SER A 218 4.90 0.91 -12.63
C SER A 218 5.94 0.21 -11.76
N ALA A 219 6.22 0.74 -10.56
CA ALA A 219 7.16 0.12 -9.64
C ALA A 219 6.63 -1.21 -9.08
N TYR A 220 5.34 -1.29 -8.75
CA TYR A 220 4.73 -2.57 -8.37
C TYR A 220 4.75 -3.59 -9.52
N SER A 221 4.43 -3.18 -10.75
CA SER A 221 4.52 -4.07 -11.91
C SER A 221 5.93 -4.59 -12.15
N GLN A 222 6.95 -3.77 -11.89
CA GLN A 222 8.34 -4.21 -11.95
C GLN A 222 8.71 -5.16 -10.80
N ALA A 223 8.18 -4.93 -9.59
CA ALA A 223 8.35 -5.83 -8.45
C ALA A 223 7.77 -7.22 -8.71
N GLU A 224 6.61 -7.31 -9.36
CA GLU A 224 5.94 -8.58 -9.68
C GLU A 224 6.70 -9.48 -10.67
N LYS A 225 7.76 -8.97 -11.32
CA LYS A 225 8.65 -9.78 -12.17
C LYS A 225 9.62 -10.64 -11.36
N ASP A 226 9.89 -10.24 -10.12
CA ASP A 226 10.72 -11.00 -9.19
C ASP A 226 9.86 -11.99 -8.42
N PHE A 227 10.32 -13.24 -8.35
CA PHE A 227 9.56 -14.33 -7.75
C PHE A 227 9.25 -14.09 -6.26
N ILE A 228 10.25 -13.63 -5.51
CA ILE A 228 10.12 -13.41 -4.06
C ILE A 228 9.14 -12.27 -3.83
N ALA A 229 9.33 -11.12 -4.48
CA ALA A 229 8.47 -9.96 -4.31
C ALA A 229 7.02 -10.23 -4.76
N LYS A 230 6.81 -10.93 -5.88
CA LYS A 230 5.47 -11.34 -6.34
C LYS A 230 4.73 -12.18 -5.29
N SER A 231 5.46 -12.92 -4.47
CA SER A 231 4.90 -13.79 -3.43
C SER A 231 4.75 -13.09 -2.07
N THR A 232 4.97 -11.77 -2.00
CA THR A 232 4.76 -10.99 -0.77
C THR A 232 3.34 -10.43 -0.70
N PRO A 233 2.60 -10.66 0.40
CA PRO A 233 1.23 -10.19 0.52
C PRO A 233 1.14 -8.65 0.60
N ASP A 234 2.11 -7.98 1.23
CA ASP A 234 2.13 -6.52 1.37
C ASP A 234 2.15 -5.79 0.02
N LEU A 235 2.85 -6.34 -0.99
CA LEU A 235 2.92 -5.79 -2.34
C LEU A 235 1.51 -5.70 -2.94
N HIS A 236 0.79 -6.81 -2.92
CA HIS A 236 -0.55 -6.92 -3.48
C HIS A 236 -1.55 -6.07 -2.71
N TYR A 237 -1.46 -6.03 -1.38
CA TYR A 237 -2.32 -5.16 -0.59
C TYR A 237 -2.13 -3.67 -0.94
N ASN A 238 -0.89 -3.19 -0.98
CA ASN A 238 -0.61 -1.78 -1.28
C ASN A 238 -0.94 -1.43 -2.74
N LYS A 239 -0.74 -2.36 -3.67
CA LYS A 239 -1.19 -2.25 -5.06
C LYS A 239 -2.73 -2.15 -5.11
N GLY A 240 -3.45 -2.99 -4.37
CA GLY A 240 -4.91 -2.95 -4.25
C GLY A 240 -5.45 -1.63 -3.70
N ILE A 241 -4.81 -1.06 -2.67
CA ILE A 241 -5.15 0.28 -2.15
C ILE A 241 -4.97 1.35 -3.24
N THR A 242 -3.88 1.26 -4.01
CA THR A 242 -3.57 2.20 -5.09
C THR A 242 -4.61 2.12 -6.21
N LEU A 243 -4.93 0.91 -6.66
CA LEU A 243 -5.92 0.65 -7.70
C LEU A 243 -7.33 1.04 -7.27
N LYS A 244 -7.68 0.83 -6.00
CA LYS A 244 -8.96 1.28 -5.44
C LYS A 244 -9.11 2.80 -5.55
N TYR A 245 -8.05 3.55 -5.25
CA TYR A 245 -8.07 5.01 -5.35
C TYR A 245 -8.24 5.50 -6.80
N GLU A 246 -7.59 4.82 -7.75
CA GLU A 246 -7.76 5.05 -9.20
C GLU A 246 -9.10 4.53 -9.74
N GLU A 247 -9.93 3.92 -8.90
CA GLU A 247 -11.22 3.34 -9.25
C GLU A 247 -11.11 2.17 -10.26
N GLU A 248 -9.94 1.54 -10.33
CA GLU A 248 -9.67 0.28 -11.03
C GLU A 248 -10.16 -0.90 -10.18
N PHE A 249 -11.48 -0.93 -9.94
CA PHE A 249 -12.11 -1.76 -8.90
C PHE A 249 -11.86 -3.27 -9.05
N LYS A 250 -11.90 -3.78 -10.29
CA LYS A 250 -11.64 -5.20 -10.56
C LYS A 250 -10.23 -5.59 -10.12
N LEU A 251 -9.24 -4.83 -10.58
CA LEU A 251 -7.84 -5.09 -10.27
C LEU A 251 -7.58 -4.91 -8.76
N ALA A 252 -8.23 -3.94 -8.11
CA ALA A 252 -8.15 -3.77 -6.67
C ALA A 252 -8.66 -5.00 -5.89
N LEU A 253 -9.81 -5.54 -6.28
CA LEU A 253 -10.39 -6.76 -5.69
C LEU A 253 -9.50 -7.98 -5.92
N GLU A 254 -8.94 -8.13 -7.12
CA GLU A 254 -7.99 -9.19 -7.44
C GLU A 254 -6.72 -9.08 -6.57
N SER A 255 -6.14 -7.89 -6.44
CA SER A 255 -4.96 -7.67 -5.60
C SER A 255 -5.22 -7.90 -4.10
N PHE A 256 -6.38 -7.53 -3.56
CA PHE A 256 -6.71 -7.88 -2.17
C PHE A 256 -6.86 -9.39 -1.98
N ASN A 257 -7.48 -10.08 -2.94
CA ASN A 257 -7.60 -11.53 -2.92
C ASN A 257 -6.22 -12.22 -3.04
N GLU A 258 -5.33 -11.75 -3.93
CA GLU A 258 -3.95 -12.24 -4.02
C GLU A 258 -3.19 -12.07 -2.70
N ALA A 259 -3.29 -10.91 -2.05
CA ALA A 259 -2.68 -10.69 -0.73
C ALA A 259 -3.18 -11.69 0.32
N SER A 260 -4.49 -11.96 0.37
CA SER A 260 -5.07 -12.97 1.25
C SER A 260 -4.66 -14.41 0.91
N LEU A 261 -4.38 -14.71 -0.36
CA LEU A 261 -3.90 -16.04 -0.75
C LEU A 261 -2.45 -16.27 -0.29
N TYR A 262 -1.58 -15.26 -0.39
CA TYR A 262 -0.18 -15.39 0.06
C TYR A 262 -0.01 -15.38 1.58
N ASP A 263 -0.94 -14.75 2.32
CA ASP A 263 -1.01 -14.82 3.77
C ASP A 263 -2.48 -14.88 4.25
N PRO A 264 -3.04 -16.09 4.38
CA PRO A 264 -4.42 -16.28 4.84
C PRO A 264 -4.64 -15.90 6.31
N THR A 265 -3.58 -15.73 7.10
CA THR A 265 -3.66 -15.33 8.51
C THR A 265 -3.72 -13.81 8.67
N TRP A 266 -3.32 -13.07 7.64
CA TRP A 266 -3.40 -11.62 7.59
C TRP A 266 -4.81 -11.20 7.17
N GLU A 267 -5.60 -10.75 8.14
CA GLU A 267 -7.00 -10.34 7.97
C GLU A 267 -7.27 -9.08 7.12
N PRO A 268 -6.45 -8.01 7.17
CA PRO A 268 -6.73 -6.74 6.49
C PRO A 268 -7.06 -6.81 4.99
N PRO A 269 -6.37 -7.60 4.14
CA PRO A 269 -6.76 -7.71 2.74
C PRO A 269 -8.16 -8.32 2.55
N ARG A 270 -8.51 -9.36 3.31
CA ARG A 270 -9.84 -9.98 3.27
C ARG A 270 -10.93 -9.00 3.70
N ILE A 271 -10.66 -8.22 4.74
CA ILE A 271 -11.55 -7.16 5.20
C ILE A 271 -11.72 -6.10 4.09
N LYS A 272 -10.62 -5.64 3.47
CA LYS A 272 -10.66 -4.65 2.40
C LYS A 272 -11.41 -5.14 1.15
N GLU A 273 -11.21 -6.39 0.76
CA GLU A 273 -11.96 -7.01 -0.33
C GLU A 273 -13.46 -7.01 -0.03
N LYS A 274 -13.87 -7.49 1.15
CA LYS A 274 -15.27 -7.52 1.59
C LYS A 274 -15.90 -6.13 1.64
N GLN A 275 -15.17 -5.15 2.14
CA GLN A 275 -15.60 -3.74 2.16
C GLN A 275 -15.85 -3.21 0.75
N LEU A 276 -14.95 -3.50 -0.19
CA LEU A 276 -15.07 -3.05 -1.58
C LEU A 276 -16.22 -3.74 -2.31
N VAL A 277 -16.37 -5.06 -2.14
CA VAL A 277 -17.52 -5.83 -2.67
C VAL A 277 -18.84 -5.23 -2.18
N LYS A 278 -18.95 -4.97 -0.88
CA LYS A 278 -20.15 -4.34 -0.30
C LYS A 278 -20.42 -2.97 -0.91
N TYR A 279 -19.42 -2.10 -0.93
CA TYR A 279 -19.51 -0.75 -1.48
C TYR A 279 -19.99 -0.75 -2.95
N LEU A 280 -19.44 -1.61 -3.79
CA LEU A 280 -19.82 -1.73 -5.20
C LEU A 280 -21.21 -2.34 -5.38
N THR A 281 -21.61 -3.25 -4.48
CA THR A 281 -22.96 -3.85 -4.49
C THR A 281 -24.01 -2.80 -4.12
N ASP A 282 -23.73 -1.99 -3.10
CA ASP A 282 -24.58 -0.86 -2.71
C ASP A 282 -24.70 0.15 -3.86
N ILE A 283 -23.60 0.49 -4.54
CA ILE A 283 -23.61 1.33 -5.76
C ILE A 283 -24.54 0.74 -6.82
N LYS A 284 -24.35 -0.53 -7.19
CA LYS A 284 -25.14 -1.21 -8.22
C LYS A 284 -26.63 -1.13 -7.89
N GLU A 285 -26.99 -1.43 -6.64
CA GLU A 285 -28.39 -1.38 -6.18
C GLU A 285 -28.94 0.05 -6.28
N PHE A 286 -28.20 1.04 -5.78
CA PHE A 286 -28.66 2.43 -5.77
C PHE A 286 -28.76 3.06 -7.15
N VAL A 287 -27.87 2.71 -8.08
CA VAL A 287 -27.98 3.15 -9.47
C VAL A 287 -29.24 2.57 -10.11
N SER A 288 -29.47 1.26 -9.97
CA SER A 288 -30.64 0.58 -10.56
C SER A 288 -32.00 1.02 -10.00
N THR A 289 -32.02 1.55 -8.78
CA THR A 289 -33.24 1.96 -8.07
C THR A 289 -33.37 3.47 -7.90
N SER A 290 -32.46 4.26 -8.50
CA SER A 290 -32.34 5.71 -8.28
C SER A 290 -32.38 6.07 -6.79
N GLY A 291 -31.55 5.40 -5.99
CA GLY A 291 -31.44 5.59 -4.54
C GLY A 291 -32.63 5.04 -3.75
N LYS A 292 -33.32 4.01 -4.25
CA LYS A 292 -34.57 3.45 -3.68
C LYS A 292 -35.69 4.50 -3.53
N MET A 293 -35.68 5.50 -4.40
CA MET A 293 -36.61 6.63 -4.31
C MET A 293 -38.00 6.24 -4.82
N LYS A 294 -39.05 6.66 -4.09
CA LYS A 294 -40.43 6.50 -4.54
C LYS A 294 -40.67 7.28 -5.84
N ALA A 295 -41.35 6.68 -6.81
CA ALA A 295 -41.61 7.26 -8.13
C ALA A 295 -42.15 8.71 -8.06
N LYS A 296 -43.16 8.99 -7.22
CA LYS A 296 -43.72 10.34 -7.06
C LYS A 296 -42.68 11.38 -6.62
N ARG A 297 -41.78 11.00 -5.69
CA ARG A 297 -40.71 11.88 -5.20
C ARG A 297 -39.64 12.09 -6.26
N LEU A 298 -39.31 11.04 -7.01
CA LEU A 298 -38.38 11.13 -8.15
C LEU A 298 -38.91 12.10 -9.21
N THR A 299 -40.18 11.97 -9.62
CA THR A 299 -40.80 12.89 -10.57
C THR A 299 -40.76 14.36 -10.10
N GLN A 300 -41.02 14.62 -8.81
CA GLN A 300 -40.92 15.97 -8.23
C GLN A 300 -39.49 16.52 -8.30
N ILE A 301 -38.49 15.68 -8.01
CA ILE A 301 -37.08 16.06 -8.08
C ILE A 301 -36.69 16.37 -9.53
N LEU A 302 -37.08 15.53 -10.49
CA LEU A 302 -36.81 15.73 -11.92
C LEU A 302 -37.41 17.05 -12.46
N GLN A 303 -38.65 17.36 -12.07
CA GLN A 303 -39.33 18.61 -12.45
C GLN A 303 -38.66 19.86 -11.89
N SER A 304 -37.91 19.73 -10.79
CA SER A 304 -37.19 20.86 -10.17
C SER A 304 -35.84 21.17 -10.81
N ILE A 305 -35.39 20.38 -11.79
CA ILE A 305 -34.12 20.63 -12.48
C ILE A 305 -34.33 21.74 -13.51
N ASP A 306 -33.60 22.83 -13.38
CA ASP A 306 -33.62 23.94 -14.34
C ASP A 306 -32.22 24.55 -14.54
N SER A 307 -32.05 25.33 -15.62
CA SER A 307 -30.73 25.86 -16.03
C SER A 307 -30.12 26.84 -15.03
N ARG A 308 -30.89 27.43 -14.10
CA ARG A 308 -30.35 28.31 -13.05
C ARG A 308 -29.48 27.53 -12.06
N LEU A 309 -29.68 26.21 -11.95
CA LEU A 309 -28.90 25.34 -11.07
C LEU A 309 -27.45 25.12 -11.54
N LEU A 310 -27.15 25.43 -12.80
CA LEU A 310 -25.78 25.51 -13.32
C LEU A 310 -24.99 26.67 -12.68
N GLY A 311 -25.68 27.65 -12.07
CA GLY A 311 -25.05 28.78 -11.40
C GLY A 311 -24.11 29.55 -12.36
N PRO A 312 -22.82 29.74 -12.00
CA PRO A 312 -21.87 30.46 -12.87
C PRO A 312 -21.59 29.76 -14.20
N TYR A 313 -21.98 28.49 -14.37
CA TYR A 313 -21.82 27.76 -15.63
C TYR A 313 -22.96 28.03 -16.63
N ASN A 314 -24.04 28.70 -16.22
CA ASN A 314 -25.15 29.05 -17.10
C ASN A 314 -24.79 30.27 -17.97
N GLY A 315 -24.21 30.05 -19.16
CA GLY A 315 -23.85 31.12 -20.10
C GLY A 315 -22.66 31.99 -19.66
N GLY A 316 -22.01 31.63 -18.54
CA GLY A 316 -20.78 32.24 -18.05
C GLY A 316 -19.52 31.67 -18.70
N SER A 317 -18.38 32.00 -18.11
CA SER A 317 -17.05 31.61 -18.57
C SER A 317 -16.40 30.65 -17.56
N TYR A 318 -15.98 29.47 -18.00
CA TYR A 318 -15.25 28.49 -17.19
C TYR A 318 -13.79 28.45 -17.60
N THR A 319 -12.87 28.52 -16.64
CA THR A 319 -11.45 28.31 -16.91
C THR A 319 -11.16 26.83 -16.76
N SER A 320 -10.90 26.16 -17.88
CA SER A 320 -10.52 24.74 -17.90
C SER A 320 -9.19 24.52 -17.21
N SER A 321 -8.89 23.26 -16.91
CA SER A 321 -7.63 22.82 -16.31
C SER A 321 -6.39 23.25 -17.10
N ASN A 322 -6.53 23.49 -18.42
CA ASN A 322 -5.48 23.98 -19.30
C ASN A 322 -5.30 25.52 -19.28
N GLY A 323 -6.09 26.23 -18.47
CA GLY A 323 -6.05 27.70 -18.34
C GLY A 323 -6.86 28.47 -19.39
N GLN A 324 -7.51 27.78 -20.33
CA GLN A 324 -8.36 28.42 -21.33
C GLN A 324 -9.75 28.69 -20.79
N THR A 325 -10.28 29.86 -21.13
CA THR A 325 -11.62 30.26 -20.78
C THR A 325 -12.59 29.81 -21.88
N VAL A 326 -13.47 28.87 -21.54
CA VAL A 326 -14.44 28.26 -22.45
C VAL A 326 -15.88 28.55 -21.98
N LYS A 327 -16.83 28.42 -22.90
CA LYS A 327 -18.25 28.35 -22.57
C LYS A 327 -18.63 26.88 -22.42
N LEU A 328 -19.41 26.58 -21.40
CA LEU A 328 -19.88 25.22 -21.17
C LEU A 328 -21.23 24.99 -21.83
N GLU A 329 -21.36 23.87 -22.53
CA GLU A 329 -22.62 23.38 -23.08
C GLU A 329 -23.30 22.45 -22.07
N ASP A 330 -24.54 22.78 -21.70
CA ASP A 330 -25.38 21.92 -20.85
C ASP A 330 -25.83 20.69 -21.64
N VAL A 331 -25.42 19.51 -21.18
CA VAL A 331 -25.72 18.22 -21.81
C VAL A 331 -26.34 17.26 -20.80
N LYS A 332 -27.01 16.21 -21.32
CA LYS A 332 -27.56 15.16 -20.47
C LYS A 332 -26.48 14.16 -20.06
N LEU A 333 -26.73 13.43 -18.99
CA LEU A 333 -25.85 12.37 -18.51
C LEU A 333 -25.69 11.22 -19.52
N ASP A 334 -26.73 10.92 -20.29
CA ASP A 334 -26.67 9.89 -21.35
C ASP A 334 -25.80 10.30 -22.55
N ASP A 335 -25.64 11.62 -22.77
CA ASP A 335 -24.87 12.16 -23.90
C ASP A 335 -23.34 12.14 -23.63
N LEU A 336 -22.93 11.87 -22.38
CA LEU A 336 -21.53 11.82 -22.00
C LEU A 336 -20.82 10.59 -22.57
N LYS A 337 -19.54 10.78 -22.93
CA LYS A 337 -18.62 9.73 -23.40
C LYS A 337 -17.62 9.38 -22.31
N ALA A 338 -17.08 8.16 -22.35
CA ALA A 338 -15.98 7.75 -21.48
C ALA A 338 -14.75 8.68 -21.67
N GLY A 339 -14.07 8.97 -20.57
CA GLY A 339 -12.99 9.96 -20.49
C GLY A 339 -13.49 11.38 -20.15
N THR A 340 -12.64 12.37 -20.40
CA THR A 340 -12.95 13.79 -20.17
C THR A 340 -13.93 14.31 -21.22
N ASN A 341 -15.03 14.93 -20.78
CA ASN A 341 -15.99 15.60 -21.66
C ASN A 341 -15.74 17.12 -21.65
N GLU A 342 -14.72 17.55 -22.41
CA GLU A 342 -14.32 18.97 -22.50
C GLU A 342 -15.46 19.88 -22.95
N GLU A 343 -15.47 21.12 -22.43
CA GLU A 343 -16.50 22.14 -22.73
C GLU A 343 -17.96 21.73 -22.43
N LYS A 344 -18.18 20.61 -21.74
CA LYS A 344 -19.51 20.16 -21.32
C LYS A 344 -19.77 20.44 -19.85
N VAL A 345 -21.03 20.62 -19.48
CA VAL A 345 -21.48 20.64 -18.10
C VAL A 345 -22.74 19.81 -17.96
N VAL A 346 -22.85 19.10 -16.84
CA VAL A 346 -24.07 18.37 -16.49
C VAL A 346 -24.62 18.92 -15.19
N VAL A 347 -25.95 18.88 -15.05
CA VAL A 347 -26.64 19.19 -13.78
C VAL A 347 -27.64 18.10 -13.44
N GLY A 348 -27.58 17.63 -12.20
CA GLY A 348 -28.48 16.62 -11.69
C GLY A 348 -28.88 16.86 -10.25
N LYS A 349 -29.68 15.94 -9.71
CA LYS A 349 -30.17 15.95 -8.34
C LYS A 349 -29.69 14.72 -7.59
N VAL A 350 -29.17 14.91 -6.39
CA VAL A 350 -28.70 13.83 -5.53
C VAL A 350 -29.88 12.97 -5.09
N VAL A 351 -29.80 11.65 -5.32
CA VAL A 351 -30.86 10.70 -4.94
C VAL A 351 -30.49 9.85 -3.73
N CYS A 352 -29.21 9.59 -3.51
CA CYS A 352 -28.69 8.92 -2.32
C CYS A 352 -27.20 9.21 -2.13
N SER A 353 -26.70 9.03 -0.91
CA SER A 353 -25.27 8.88 -0.63
C SER A 353 -24.92 7.40 -0.45
N VAL A 354 -23.72 7.02 -0.85
CA VAL A 354 -23.20 5.66 -0.66
C VAL A 354 -22.15 5.70 0.43
N ARG A 355 -22.31 4.85 1.45
CA ARG A 355 -21.35 4.76 2.54
C ARG A 355 -20.10 4.01 2.05
N ASN A 356 -18.96 4.68 2.13
CA ASN A 356 -17.65 4.05 2.03
C ASN A 356 -17.10 3.86 3.45
N GLU A 357 -16.52 2.70 3.75
CA GLU A 357 -15.85 2.47 5.05
C GLU A 357 -14.53 3.23 5.14
N ASP A 358 -13.92 3.55 3.99
CA ASP A 358 -12.86 4.55 3.91
C ASP A 358 -13.47 5.95 3.78
N THR A 359 -12.81 6.97 4.33
CA THR A 359 -13.30 8.36 4.31
C THR A 359 -13.30 8.98 2.91
N VAL A 360 -12.54 8.41 1.96
CA VAL A 360 -12.36 8.92 0.60
C VAL A 360 -12.57 7.79 -0.42
N PRO A 361 -13.30 8.03 -1.53
CA PRO A 361 -14.03 9.25 -1.86
C PRO A 361 -15.39 9.37 -1.16
N PHE A 362 -15.92 10.60 -1.10
CA PHE A 362 -17.34 10.81 -0.82
C PHE A 362 -18.15 10.44 -2.06
N THR A 363 -19.16 9.58 -1.89
CA THR A 363 -19.86 8.97 -3.03
C THR A 363 -21.36 9.20 -2.92
N PHE A 364 -21.96 9.60 -4.03
CA PHE A 364 -23.42 9.77 -4.13
C PHE A 364 -23.90 9.38 -5.53
N CYS A 365 -25.18 9.08 -5.66
CA CYS A 365 -25.82 8.93 -6.97
C CYS A 365 -26.63 10.19 -7.28
N MET A 366 -26.66 10.58 -8.55
CA MET A 366 -27.51 11.67 -9.03
C MET A 366 -28.26 11.31 -10.30
N VAL A 367 -29.39 11.99 -10.49
CA VAL A 367 -30.24 11.86 -11.69
C VAL A 367 -30.37 13.18 -12.42
N ASP A 368 -30.45 13.15 -13.74
CA ASP A 368 -30.76 14.31 -14.58
C ASP A 368 -32.20 14.27 -15.12
N LYS A 369 -32.57 15.24 -15.98
CA LYS A 369 -33.91 15.33 -16.58
C LYS A 369 -34.31 14.11 -17.43
N SER A 370 -33.35 13.32 -17.92
CA SER A 370 -33.59 12.08 -18.66
C SER A 370 -33.93 10.91 -17.75
N SER A 371 -33.87 11.10 -16.43
CA SER A 371 -33.93 10.03 -15.43
C SER A 371 -32.73 9.08 -15.48
N THR A 372 -31.63 9.47 -16.12
CA THR A 372 -30.36 8.75 -16.09
C THR A 372 -29.77 8.84 -14.70
N CYS A 373 -29.39 7.72 -14.10
CA CYS A 373 -28.74 7.67 -12.79
C CYS A 373 -27.24 7.37 -12.96
N VAL A 374 -26.39 8.22 -12.41
CA VAL A 374 -24.93 8.03 -12.41
C VAL A 374 -24.39 8.10 -10.99
N VAL A 375 -23.26 7.44 -10.77
CA VAL A 375 -22.46 7.56 -9.55
C VAL A 375 -21.54 8.76 -9.70
N VAL A 376 -21.33 9.50 -8.61
CA VAL A 376 -20.34 10.57 -8.55
C VAL A 376 -19.45 10.32 -7.33
N THR A 377 -18.14 10.33 -7.55
CA THR A 377 -17.13 10.24 -6.50
C THR A 377 -16.39 11.57 -6.39
N ILE A 378 -16.34 12.12 -5.19
CA ILE A 378 -15.64 13.36 -4.88
C ILE A 378 -14.43 13.05 -4.02
N PHE A 379 -13.26 13.39 -4.53
CA PHE A 379 -11.98 13.33 -3.84
C PHE A 379 -11.66 14.68 -3.20
N ASN A 380 -10.72 14.67 -2.24
CA ASN A 380 -10.27 15.86 -1.53
C ASN A 380 -11.39 16.66 -0.87
N LEU A 381 -12.45 16.00 -0.43
CA LEU A 381 -13.54 16.62 0.33
C LEU A 381 -13.17 16.66 1.81
N ALA A 382 -13.37 17.79 2.47
CA ALA A 382 -13.12 17.93 3.90
C ALA A 382 -14.05 17.03 4.74
N ASP A 383 -13.54 16.53 5.87
CA ASP A 383 -14.28 15.62 6.73
C ASP A 383 -15.61 16.22 7.20
N GLY A 384 -16.67 15.40 7.17
CA GLY A 384 -18.02 15.80 7.55
C GLY A 384 -18.71 16.75 6.55
N LYS A 385 -18.10 17.02 5.40
CA LYS A 385 -18.72 17.77 4.30
C LYS A 385 -19.27 16.81 3.24
N GLY A 386 -20.17 17.32 2.39
CA GLY A 386 -20.81 16.57 1.33
C GLY A 386 -22.09 17.23 0.84
N VAL A 387 -22.75 16.55 -0.09
CA VAL A 387 -24.08 16.92 -0.60
C VAL A 387 -25.14 15.99 0.02
N ILE A 388 -26.37 16.48 0.12
CA ILE A 388 -27.51 15.72 0.67
C ILE A 388 -28.56 15.41 -0.39
N ILE A 389 -29.44 14.46 -0.10
CA ILE A 389 -30.53 14.06 -1.01
C ILE A 389 -31.39 15.27 -1.35
N GLY A 390 -31.60 15.50 -2.65
CA GLY A 390 -32.37 16.62 -3.21
C GLY A 390 -31.52 17.84 -3.57
N ASP A 391 -30.25 17.90 -3.15
CA ASP A 391 -29.33 18.91 -3.63
C ASP A 391 -29.15 18.79 -5.14
N SER A 392 -28.98 19.93 -5.79
CA SER A 392 -28.63 20.02 -7.20
C SER A 392 -27.12 20.13 -7.32
N VAL A 393 -26.51 19.33 -8.17
CA VAL A 393 -25.06 19.33 -8.38
C VAL A 393 -24.78 19.53 -9.86
N ALA A 394 -24.01 20.57 -10.18
CA ALA A 394 -23.48 20.82 -11.51
C ALA A 394 -21.99 20.50 -11.56
N ILE A 395 -21.58 19.74 -12.57
CA ILE A 395 -20.22 19.23 -12.76
C ILE A 395 -19.71 19.68 -14.14
N PRO A 396 -18.71 20.57 -14.21
CA PRO A 396 -18.08 20.97 -15.46
C PRO A 396 -17.05 19.92 -15.88
N GLU A 397 -16.87 19.77 -17.20
CA GLU A 397 -15.92 18.86 -17.84
C GLU A 397 -15.84 17.46 -17.18
N PRO A 398 -16.97 16.75 -17.02
CA PRO A 398 -17.02 15.52 -16.25
C PRO A 398 -16.11 14.46 -16.86
N TYR A 399 -15.28 13.84 -16.00
CA TYR A 399 -14.50 12.65 -16.33
C TYR A 399 -15.34 11.40 -16.06
N VAL A 400 -15.66 10.66 -17.11
CA VAL A 400 -16.58 9.53 -17.06
C VAL A 400 -15.83 8.20 -17.21
N THR A 401 -16.16 7.25 -16.34
CA THR A 401 -15.76 5.86 -16.47
C THR A 401 -17.01 4.98 -16.54
N ASP A 402 -17.11 4.15 -17.58
CA ASP A 402 -18.11 3.09 -17.66
C ASP A 402 -17.54 1.84 -16.98
N VAL A 403 -18.04 1.53 -15.78
CA VAL A 403 -17.64 0.34 -15.03
C VAL A 403 -18.46 -0.84 -15.53
N ASP A 404 -17.79 -1.87 -16.03
CA ASP A 404 -18.41 -3.12 -16.52
C ASP A 404 -17.46 -4.30 -16.27
N PHE A 405 -17.69 -5.05 -15.20
CA PHE A 405 -16.91 -6.25 -14.89
C PHE A 405 -17.66 -7.25 -14.02
N ASN A 406 -17.21 -8.50 -14.02
CA ASN A 406 -17.66 -9.55 -13.10
C ASN A 406 -16.59 -9.85 -12.04
N TYR A 407 -17.02 -10.07 -10.80
CA TYR A 407 -16.16 -10.59 -9.74
C TYR A 407 -16.96 -11.52 -8.81
N LYS A 408 -16.49 -12.75 -8.62
CA LYS A 408 -17.12 -13.79 -7.77
C LYS A 408 -18.65 -13.88 -8.00
N ASP A 409 -19.04 -14.04 -9.27
CA ASP A 409 -20.43 -14.19 -9.74
C ASP A 409 -21.32 -12.95 -9.57
N ILE A 410 -20.74 -11.77 -9.30
CA ILE A 410 -21.46 -10.50 -9.25
C ILE A 410 -21.03 -9.62 -10.43
N ASP A 411 -21.99 -9.28 -11.30
CA ASP A 411 -21.78 -8.30 -12.36
C ASP A 411 -21.94 -6.87 -11.81
N TYR A 412 -20.92 -6.05 -11.98
CA TYR A 412 -20.91 -4.63 -11.67
C TYR A 412 -20.98 -3.83 -12.96
N LYS A 413 -22.12 -3.16 -13.17
CA LYS A 413 -22.35 -2.30 -14.33
C LYS A 413 -22.97 -0.97 -13.93
N PHE A 414 -22.22 0.12 -14.04
CA PHE A 414 -22.68 1.47 -13.74
C PHE A 414 -21.77 2.53 -14.38
N ARG A 415 -22.32 3.72 -14.58
CA ARG A 415 -21.57 4.89 -15.04
C ARG A 415 -21.13 5.75 -13.87
N LEU A 416 -19.86 6.13 -13.85
CA LEU A 416 -19.19 6.87 -12.79
C LEU A 416 -18.65 8.20 -13.31
N ILE A 417 -18.89 9.28 -12.58
CA ILE A 417 -18.24 10.58 -12.77
C ILE A 417 -17.24 10.80 -11.64
N ARG A 418 -15.96 10.92 -11.99
CA ARG A 418 -14.90 11.21 -11.02
C ARG A 418 -14.69 12.72 -10.90
N VAL A 419 -14.69 13.21 -9.66
CA VAL A 419 -14.45 14.62 -9.32
C VAL A 419 -13.24 14.73 -8.40
N GLU A 420 -12.13 15.23 -8.93
CA GLU A 420 -10.85 15.33 -8.19
C GLU A 420 -10.88 16.34 -7.03
N THR A 421 -11.70 17.38 -7.16
CA THR A 421 -11.81 18.42 -6.16
C THR A 421 -13.23 18.97 -6.05
N PRO A 422 -13.77 19.18 -4.84
CA PRO A 422 -15.10 19.73 -4.67
C PRO A 422 -15.22 21.16 -5.20
N VAL A 423 -14.11 21.90 -5.34
CA VAL A 423 -14.15 23.32 -5.76
C VAL A 423 -14.63 23.51 -7.19
N ILE A 424 -14.67 22.46 -8.03
CA ILE A 424 -15.25 22.54 -9.37
C ILE A 424 -16.77 22.36 -9.38
N LEU A 425 -17.38 21.97 -8.26
CA LEU A 425 -18.82 21.78 -8.18
C LEU A 425 -19.58 23.09 -8.05
N VAL A 426 -20.83 23.05 -8.50
CA VAL A 426 -21.88 24.02 -8.15
C VAL A 426 -22.98 23.24 -7.43
N VAL A 427 -23.28 23.64 -6.19
CA VAL A 427 -24.31 23.01 -5.37
C VAL A 427 -25.46 23.99 -5.17
N ASN A 428 -26.67 23.59 -5.57
CA ASN A 428 -27.88 24.42 -5.50
C ASN A 428 -27.70 25.81 -6.16
N GLY A 429 -27.06 25.84 -7.34
CA GLY A 429 -26.79 27.07 -8.09
C GLY A 429 -25.66 27.94 -7.53
N LYS A 430 -25.01 27.54 -6.43
CA LYS A 430 -23.89 28.26 -5.81
C LYS A 430 -22.58 27.52 -6.02
N LYS A 431 -21.55 28.26 -6.41
CA LYS A 431 -20.19 27.72 -6.55
C LYS A 431 -19.67 27.26 -5.19
N VAL A 432 -19.12 26.05 -5.13
CA VAL A 432 -18.44 25.53 -3.93
C VAL A 432 -17.15 26.32 -3.68
N GLY A 433 -16.94 26.78 -2.46
CA GLY A 433 -15.72 27.46 -2.04
C GLY A 433 -14.62 26.49 -1.57
N ARG A 434 -13.44 27.05 -1.27
CA ARG A 434 -12.25 26.28 -0.86
C ARG A 434 -12.39 25.64 0.51
N GLU A 435 -13.33 26.10 1.34
CA GLU A 435 -13.63 25.55 2.67
C GLU A 435 -14.16 24.11 2.64
N LEU A 436 -14.63 23.62 1.49
CA LEU A 436 -15.09 22.24 1.31
C LEU A 436 -13.95 21.29 0.89
N GLN A 437 -12.76 21.81 0.57
CA GLN A 437 -11.62 21.00 0.15
C GLN A 437 -10.76 20.59 1.37
N ALA A 438 -10.44 19.30 1.48
CA ALA A 438 -9.54 18.77 2.48
C ALA A 438 -8.10 19.28 2.27
N GLY A 439 -7.37 19.41 3.38
CA GLY A 439 -5.90 19.48 3.33
C GLY A 439 -5.30 18.13 2.95
N VAL A 440 -4.06 18.12 2.46
CA VAL A 440 -3.33 16.87 2.16
C VAL A 440 -3.07 16.10 3.47
N GLN A 441 -3.80 15.02 3.72
CA GLN A 441 -3.60 14.13 4.87
C GLN A 441 -3.56 12.66 4.42
N LEU A 442 -2.74 11.84 5.08
CA LEU A 442 -2.63 10.40 4.88
C LEU A 442 -2.69 9.75 6.27
N SER A 443 -3.54 8.75 6.44
CA SER A 443 -3.52 7.83 7.57
C SER A 443 -2.41 6.79 7.34
N ILE A 444 -1.39 6.78 8.19
CA ILE A 444 -0.28 5.82 8.09
C ILE A 444 -0.80 4.46 8.58
N PHE A 445 -0.74 3.43 7.72
CA PHE A 445 -0.95 2.05 8.15
C PHE A 445 0.31 1.56 8.88
N LYS A 446 0.18 1.18 10.15
CA LYS A 446 1.22 0.46 10.89
C LYS A 446 1.00 -1.04 10.68
N LYS A 447 2.05 -1.75 10.24
CA LYS A 447 2.00 -3.20 9.99
C LYS A 447 1.76 -4.04 11.25
N PHE A 448 1.95 -3.46 12.44
CA PHE A 448 1.92 -4.16 13.73
C PHE A 448 0.89 -3.61 14.73
N GLU A 449 -0.13 -2.87 14.26
CA GLU A 449 -1.33 -2.58 15.08
C GLU A 449 -2.46 -3.57 14.82
#